data_AF-A0A5D3Y8J8-F1
#
_entry.id   AF-A0A5D3Y8J8-F1
#
_cell.length_a   1.000
_cell.length_b   1.000
_cell.length_c   1.000
_cell.angle_alpha   90.00
_cell.angle_beta   90.00
_cell.angle_gamma   90.00
#
_symmetry.space_group_name_H-M   'P 1'
#
loop_
_entity.id
_entity.type
_entity.pdbx_description
1 polymer ?
#
loop_
_entity_poly.entity_id
_entity_poly.type
_entity_poly.pdbx_seq_one_letter_code
_entity_poly.pdbx_strand_id
1 'polypeptide(L)'
;MSKNSENSELFLPLSLEELDELDDFLMSDDMSDETMALEALDGYLTAIVSGPIILKPSEWLSGIWGPSEQDRPAFKTKAQAQRILEGTSKNSSYKMRRVRRK
;
A
#
# COMPACT_ATOMS: atom_id res chain seq x y z
N MET A 1 -11.07 -21.19 17.53
CA MET A 1 -11.12 -21.36 16.06
C MET A 1 -11.71 -20.11 15.43
N SER A 2 -10.90 -19.12 15.03
CA SER A 2 -11.39 -17.95 14.24
C SER A 2 -10.35 -17.25 13.35
N LYS A 3 -9.09 -17.67 13.29
CA LYS A 3 -8.03 -16.93 12.55
C LYS A 3 -8.03 -17.13 11.02
N ASN A 4 -8.95 -17.91 10.46
CA ASN A 4 -8.98 -18.17 9.01
C ASN A 4 -9.75 -17.11 8.20
N SER A 5 -10.60 -16.32 8.84
CA SER A 5 -11.43 -15.31 8.18
C SER A 5 -10.66 -14.01 7.91
N GLU A 6 -9.71 -13.64 8.79
CA GLU A 6 -8.91 -12.41 8.64
C GLU A 6 -7.96 -12.45 7.44
N ASN A 7 -7.47 -13.64 7.06
CA ASN A 7 -6.60 -13.81 5.89
C ASN A 7 -7.35 -13.62 4.55
N SER A 8 -8.67 -13.84 4.49
CA SER A 8 -9.43 -13.64 3.25
C SER A 8 -9.68 -12.17 2.92
N GLU A 9 -9.79 -11.32 3.95
CA GLU A 9 -10.03 -9.88 3.82
C GLU A 9 -8.86 -9.15 3.15
N LEU A 10 -7.62 -9.63 3.36
CA LEU A 10 -6.42 -9.10 2.71
C LEU A 10 -6.45 -9.23 1.17
N PHE A 11 -7.32 -10.09 0.65
CA PHE A 11 -7.44 -10.34 -0.78
C PHE A 11 -8.69 -9.70 -1.39
N LEU A 12 -9.39 -8.85 -0.64
CA LEU A 12 -10.49 -8.02 -1.12
C LEU A 12 -9.95 -6.64 -1.53
N PRO A 13 -10.60 -5.97 -2.48
CA PRO A 13 -10.27 -4.57 -2.77
C PRO A 13 -10.48 -3.73 -1.51
N LEU A 14 -9.75 -2.62 -1.41
CA LEU A 14 -10.02 -1.62 -0.39
C LEU A 14 -11.43 -1.06 -0.56
N SER A 15 -12.08 -0.73 0.57
CA SER A 15 -13.32 0.03 0.57
C SER A 15 -13.06 1.47 0.12
N LEU A 16 -14.12 2.21 -0.23
CA LEU A 16 -13.98 3.63 -0.56
C LEU A 16 -13.42 4.44 0.62
N GLU A 17 -13.88 4.16 1.84
CA GLU A 17 -13.37 4.82 3.05
C GLU A 17 -11.88 4.52 3.30
N GLU A 18 -11.44 3.28 3.06
CA GLU A 18 -10.02 2.92 3.16
C GLU A 18 -9.17 3.59 2.06
N LEU A 19 -9.73 3.79 0.87
CA LEU A 19 -9.06 4.51 -0.22
C LEU A 19 -8.97 6.01 0.09
N ASP A 20 -10.04 6.62 0.57
CA ASP A 20 -10.07 8.04 0.93
C ASP A 20 -9.09 8.32 2.09
N GLU A 21 -9.05 7.49 3.14
CA GLU A 21 -8.08 7.64 4.24
C GLU A 21 -6.63 7.52 3.74
N LEU A 22 -6.37 6.62 2.79
CA LEU A 22 -5.04 6.45 2.20
C LEU A 22 -4.66 7.63 1.32
N ASP A 23 -5.58 8.14 0.50
CA ASP A 23 -5.35 9.31 -0.37
C ASP A 23 -5.06 10.56 0.45
N ASP A 24 -5.91 10.85 1.46
CA ASP A 24 -5.73 11.97 2.38
C ASP A 24 -4.37 11.92 3.08
N PHE A 25 -3.90 10.72 3.43
CA PHE A 25 -2.58 10.55 4.04
C PHE A 25 -1.44 10.83 3.05
N LEU A 26 -1.51 10.27 1.84
CA LEU A 26 -0.50 10.44 0.80
C LEU A 26 -0.38 11.89 0.32
N MET A 27 -1.48 12.64 0.38
CA MET A 27 -1.56 14.05 0.01
C MET A 27 -1.36 15.01 1.19
N SER A 28 -1.10 14.50 2.40
CA SER A 28 -0.95 15.34 3.58
C SER A 28 0.37 16.12 3.60
N ASP A 29 0.38 17.26 4.30
CA ASP A 29 1.59 18.08 4.52
C ASP A 29 2.72 17.33 5.27
N ASP A 30 2.45 16.14 5.81
CA ASP A 30 3.46 15.29 6.46
C ASP A 30 4.28 14.47 5.44
N MET A 31 3.90 14.47 4.17
CA MET A 31 4.56 13.76 3.07
C MET A 31 5.52 14.66 2.30
N SER A 32 6.52 14.04 1.67
CA SER A 32 7.39 14.73 0.71
C SER A 32 6.66 14.94 -0.62
N ASP A 33 7.09 15.95 -1.38
CA ASP A 33 6.59 16.20 -2.76
C ASP A 33 6.87 15.02 -3.72
N GLU A 34 7.79 14.11 -3.36
CA GLU A 34 8.14 12.92 -4.14
C GLU A 34 7.23 11.72 -3.83
N THR A 35 6.33 11.86 -2.86
CA THR A 35 5.39 10.81 -2.46
C THR A 35 4.39 10.54 -3.58
N MET A 36 4.19 9.27 -3.89
CA MET A 36 3.21 8.86 -4.90
C MET A 36 1.78 9.14 -4.42
N ALA A 37 1.01 9.81 -5.26
CA ALA A 37 -0.45 9.87 -5.17
C ALA A 37 -1.07 8.46 -5.22
N LEU A 38 -2.31 8.32 -4.75
CA LEU A 38 -2.99 7.03 -4.70
C LEU A 38 -3.08 6.34 -6.09
N GLU A 39 -3.33 7.09 -7.16
CA GLU A 39 -3.39 6.54 -8.52
C GLU A 39 -2.03 6.05 -9.00
N ALA A 40 -0.96 6.78 -8.66
CA ALA A 40 0.40 6.37 -8.97
C ALA A 40 0.81 5.13 -8.18
N LEU A 41 0.45 5.07 -6.90
CA LEU A 41 0.61 3.88 -6.06
C LEU A 41 -0.10 2.66 -6.66
N ASP A 42 -1.34 2.83 -7.13
CA ASP A 42 -2.11 1.76 -7.76
C ASP A 42 -1.40 1.20 -9.01
N GLY A 43 -0.91 2.10 -9.88
CA GLY A 43 -0.14 1.75 -11.07
C GLY A 43 1.20 1.09 -10.73
N TYR A 44 1.92 1.62 -9.74
CA TYR A 44 3.20 1.09 -9.27
C TYR A 44 3.06 -0.33 -8.72
N LEU A 45 2.10 -0.57 -7.83
CA LEU A 45 1.81 -1.91 -7.30
C LEU A 45 1.39 -2.86 -8.41
N THR A 46 0.61 -2.38 -9.40
CA THR A 46 0.22 -3.18 -10.56
C THR A 46 1.44 -3.61 -11.38
N ALA A 47 2.35 -2.68 -11.66
CA ALA A 47 3.59 -2.98 -12.38
C ALA A 47 4.45 -4.02 -11.63
N ILE A 48 4.57 -3.89 -10.30
CA ILE A 48 5.30 -4.85 -9.46
C ILE A 48 4.68 -6.24 -9.57
N VAL A 49 3.37 -6.38 -9.36
CA VAL A 49 2.73 -7.71 -9.40
C VAL A 49 2.66 -8.33 -10.79
N SER A 50 2.76 -7.51 -11.84
CA SER A 50 2.88 -7.95 -13.23
C SER A 50 4.29 -8.40 -13.62
N GLY A 51 5.31 -8.04 -12.83
CA GLY A 51 6.68 -8.42 -13.06
C GLY A 51 6.95 -9.92 -12.82
N PRO A 52 8.01 -10.48 -13.42
CA PRO A 52 8.38 -11.89 -13.22
C PRO A 52 9.01 -12.14 -11.83
N ILE A 53 9.37 -11.09 -11.09
CA ILE A 53 10.08 -11.15 -9.81
C ILE A 53 9.14 -10.67 -8.70
N ILE A 54 9.08 -11.42 -7.60
CA ILE A 54 8.32 -11.04 -6.40
C ILE A 54 9.23 -10.21 -5.50
N LEU A 55 8.90 -8.93 -5.33
CA LEU A 55 9.58 -8.05 -4.38
C LEU A 55 9.01 -8.23 -2.97
N LYS A 56 9.88 -8.11 -1.96
CA LYS A 56 9.46 -8.06 -0.56
C LYS A 56 8.81 -6.70 -0.25
N PRO A 57 7.87 -6.63 0.70
CA PRO A 57 7.27 -5.37 1.15
C PRO A 57 8.30 -4.27 1.40
N SER A 58 9.38 -4.58 2.12
CA SER A 58 10.44 -3.61 2.41
C SER A 58 11.13 -3.01 1.18
N GLU A 59 11.12 -3.71 0.04
CA GLU A 59 11.80 -3.27 -1.19
C GLU A 59 10.93 -2.31 -2.01
N TRP A 60 9.62 -2.58 -2.09
CA TRP A 60 8.72 -1.71 -2.85
C TRP A 60 8.10 -0.59 -2.03
N LEU A 61 7.95 -0.77 -0.70
CA LEU A 61 7.32 0.20 0.18
C LEU A 61 8.10 1.52 0.24
N SER A 62 9.43 1.49 0.20
CA SER A 62 10.25 2.71 0.17
C SER A 62 10.00 3.53 -1.09
N GLY A 63 9.73 2.87 -2.22
CA GLY A 63 9.46 3.54 -3.50
C GLY A 63 8.16 4.33 -3.54
N ILE A 64 7.27 4.16 -2.56
CA ILE A 64 6.03 4.96 -2.43
C ILE A 64 6.36 6.38 -1.98
N TRP A 65 7.31 6.51 -1.06
CA TRP A 65 7.58 7.75 -0.35
C TRP A 65 8.51 8.68 -1.14
N GLY A 66 9.47 8.09 -1.85
CA GLY A 66 10.44 8.84 -2.64
C GLY A 66 11.78 8.09 -2.74
N PRO A 67 12.76 8.67 -3.45
CA PRO A 67 14.07 8.07 -3.69
C PRO A 67 14.99 8.05 -2.45
N SER A 68 14.70 8.86 -1.42
CA SER A 68 15.53 9.06 -0.24
C SER A 68 14.87 8.56 1.03
N GLU A 69 15.68 8.19 2.02
CA GLU A 69 15.20 7.87 3.37
C GLU A 69 14.50 9.07 4.06
N GLN A 70 14.82 10.29 3.63
CA GLN A 70 14.20 11.53 4.14
C GLN A 70 12.76 11.69 3.68
N ASP A 71 12.38 11.05 2.58
CA ASP A 71 11.03 11.14 2.02
C ASP A 71 10.04 10.26 2.79
N ARG A 72 10.55 9.38 3.66
CA ARG A 72 9.72 8.49 4.47
C ARG A 72 8.79 9.28 5.39
N PRO A 73 7.54 8.81 5.53
CA PRO A 73 6.55 9.49 6.36
C PRO A 73 6.96 9.47 7.84
N ALA A 74 6.85 10.64 8.48
CA ALA A 74 6.88 10.74 9.93
C ALA A 74 5.50 10.44 10.50
N PHE A 75 5.18 9.15 10.69
CA PHE A 75 3.88 8.75 11.23
C PHE A 75 3.62 9.41 12.60
N LYS A 76 2.52 10.15 12.72
CA LYS A 76 2.13 10.84 13.95
C LYS A 76 1.84 9.87 15.09
N THR A 77 1.28 8.71 14.76
CA THR A 77 0.96 7.67 15.73
C THR A 77 1.23 6.27 15.17
N LYS A 78 1.47 5.31 16.07
CA LYS A 78 1.57 3.89 15.69
C LYS A 78 0.29 3.37 15.02
N ALA A 79 -0.87 3.87 15.46
CA ALA A 79 -2.16 3.48 14.89
C ALA A 79 -2.31 3.94 13.43
N GLN A 80 -1.91 5.18 13.14
CA GLN A 80 -1.87 5.70 11.77
C GLN A 80 -0.92 4.89 10.90
N ALA A 81 0.31 4.64 11.38
CA ALA A 81 1.28 3.82 10.66
C ALA A 81 0.72 2.43 10.34
N GLN A 82 0.08 1.79 11.32
CA GLN A 82 -0.51 0.47 11.12
C GLN A 82 -1.60 0.49 10.05
N ARG A 83 -2.54 1.45 10.10
CA ARG A 83 -3.64 1.53 9.11
C ARG A 83 -3.14 1.74 7.69
N ILE A 84 -2.21 2.68 7.48
CA ILE A 84 -1.65 2.96 6.15
C ILE A 84 -0.89 1.75 5.60
N LEU A 85 -0.05 1.12 6.43
CA LEU A 85 0.70 -0.07 6.02
C LEU A 85 -0.21 -1.26 5.72
N GLU A 86 -1.28 -1.43 6.51
CA GLU A 86 -2.29 -2.46 6.30
C GLU A 86 -3.06 -2.25 5.00
N GLY A 87 -3.55 -1.04 4.74
CA GLY A 87 -4.23 -0.68 3.49
C GLY A 87 -3.36 -0.92 2.26
N THR A 88 -2.10 -0.48 2.32
CA THR A 88 -1.12 -0.70 1.25
C THR A 88 -0.86 -2.19 1.00
N SER A 89 -0.73 -2.98 2.08
CA SER A 89 -0.51 -4.43 1.99
C SER A 89 -1.73 -5.19 1.43
N LYS A 90 -2.94 -4.76 1.80
CA LYS A 90 -4.20 -5.29 1.30
C LYS A 90 -4.38 -4.99 -0.20
N ASN A 91 -4.10 -3.77 -0.65
CA ASN A 91 -4.14 -3.42 -2.07
C ASN A 91 -3.18 -4.29 -2.90
N SER A 92 -1.93 -4.43 -2.45
CA SER A 92 -0.93 -5.30 -3.08
C SER A 92 -1.39 -6.77 -3.16
N SER A 93 -1.93 -7.31 -2.07
CA SER A 93 -2.40 -8.70 -1.99
C SER A 93 -3.62 -8.96 -2.90
N TYR A 94 -4.57 -8.04 -2.95
CA TYR A 94 -5.70 -8.07 -3.87
C TYR A 94 -5.24 -8.14 -5.33
N LYS A 95 -4.30 -7.27 -5.72
CA LYS A 95 -3.75 -7.23 -7.09
C LYS A 95 -3.01 -8.52 -7.44
N MET A 96 -2.17 -9.02 -6.53
CA MET A 96 -1.42 -10.27 -6.72
C MET A 96 -2.35 -11.46 -6.98
N ARG A 97 -3.45 -11.57 -6.24
CA ARG A 97 -4.48 -12.59 -6.47
C ARG A 97 -5.17 -12.42 -7.83
N ARG A 98 -5.42 -11.19 -8.28
CA ARG A 98 -6.08 -10.91 -9.57
C ARG A 98 -5.21 -11.27 -10.76
N VAL A 99 -3.91 -10.97 -10.71
CA VAL A 99 -2.96 -11.27 -11.80
C VAL A 99 -2.71 -12.77 -11.93
N ARG A 100 -2.53 -13.49 -10.81
CA ARG A 100 -2.20 -14.93 -10.82
C ARG A 100 -3.38 -15.87 -11.08
N ARG A 101 -4.60 -15.34 -11.19
CA ARG A 101 -5.80 -16.12 -11.56
C ARG A 101 -6.12 -16.08 -13.06
N LYS A 102 -5.27 -15.43 -13.85
CA LYS A 102 -5.35 -15.44 -15.33
C LYS A 102 -4.44 -16.49 -15.91
#